data_AF-A0A7X7U5D9-F1
#
_entry.id   AF-A0A7X7U5D9-F1
#
_cell.length_a   1.000
_cell.length_b   1.000
_cell.length_c   1.000
_cell.angle_alpha   90.00
_cell.angle_beta   90.00
_cell.angle_gamma   90.00
#
_symmetry.space_group_name_H-M   'P 1'
#
loop_
_entity.id
_entity.type
_entity.pdbx_description
1 polymer ?
#
loop_
_entity_poly.entity_id
_entity_poly.type
_entity_poly.pdbx_seq_one_letter_code
_entity_poly.pdbx_strand_id
1 'polypeptide(L)'
;MERREFIRLLTGGALAAGWGTGVRAASTSDSTHGPRSSASARPRRFGDGRDWFFDRRFGLFVHWGLYAIPAWHEQHQWRARVPRAEYVKLAEQWNPRQFDPDRWLDLMHDAGMKYVCVTTKHHDGFCLWDTRQTSFNTMNTPYKRDILQMLADACHKRDVPLCLYYSIADWNHPNYPNQGRHHELGGPEPGDRPDWDKYLEFLKAQVHELCTNYGEIHGFWWDMNVPKHVDPSINAMIRRLQPKAVINNRGFDEGDFGTPERDFDSGAAEAAGFDRPTEACQSVGMESWGYRKDEDYYTDRHLIRSLDRYLARDANYLLNVGPTAEGLIPGEAAAILRRIGGWYHATEESLVNVEPASGLTSNRNVLLTRRDRTLYVHCNKDPMGDGVKLKPINVAPKSAVLLNDRRRVKFVVDMAPSDHAEQKAYLRLQGLPTNEMANSVLVVKLEFDRSLDDLVVPD
;
A
#
# COMPACT_ATOMS: atom_id res chain seq x y z
N MET A 1 -21.57 -21.74 -23.84
CA MET A 1 -22.78 -21.21 -24.51
C MET A 1 -23.54 -20.37 -23.50
N GLU A 2 -23.84 -19.09 -23.66
CA GLU A 2 -23.33 -17.96 -24.45
C GLU A 2 -24.13 -16.74 -23.93
N ARG A 3 -23.53 -15.56 -23.99
CA ARG A 3 -24.07 -14.27 -23.50
C ARG A 3 -25.05 -13.65 -24.50
N ARG A 4 -26.02 -12.87 -24.01
CA ARG A 4 -26.75 -11.73 -24.67
C ARG A 4 -27.94 -11.35 -23.77
N GLU A 5 -28.36 -10.12 -23.47
CA GLU A 5 -28.06 -8.71 -23.79
C GLU A 5 -28.59 -7.88 -22.59
N PHE A 6 -28.24 -6.58 -22.47
CA PHE A 6 -29.21 -5.48 -22.47
C PHE A 6 -28.52 -4.12 -22.25
N ILE A 7 -28.44 -3.31 -23.31
CA ILE A 7 -28.32 -1.85 -23.28
C ILE A 7 -29.46 -1.32 -24.14
N ARG A 8 -30.32 -0.45 -23.61
CA ARG A 8 -31.15 0.45 -24.42
C ARG A 8 -31.22 1.85 -23.80
N LEU A 9 -30.69 2.80 -24.57
CA LEU A 9 -30.99 4.24 -24.53
C LEU A 9 -32.44 4.47 -24.98
N LEU A 10 -33.13 5.45 -24.39
CA LEU A 10 -34.40 5.98 -24.89
C LEU A 10 -34.25 7.48 -25.16
N THR A 11 -34.46 7.86 -26.42
CA THR A 11 -34.72 9.22 -26.88
C THR A 11 -36.21 9.41 -27.15
N GLY A 12 -36.76 10.52 -26.62
CA GLY A 12 -37.74 11.38 -27.30
C GLY A 12 -39.21 10.96 -27.32
N GLY A 13 -40.07 11.82 -26.77
CA GLY A 13 -41.51 11.81 -27.04
C GLY A 13 -42.31 12.70 -26.08
N ALA A 14 -42.62 13.93 -26.49
CA ALA A 14 -43.48 14.87 -25.78
C ALA A 14 -44.94 14.74 -26.26
N LEU A 15 -45.93 14.81 -25.35
CA LEU A 15 -47.01 15.83 -25.27
C LEU A 15 -48.23 15.40 -24.42
N ALA A 16 -48.70 16.38 -23.64
CA ALA A 16 -50.09 16.73 -23.28
C ALA A 16 -50.82 16.09 -22.07
N ALA A 17 -50.88 16.90 -21.00
CA ALA A 17 -52.05 17.41 -20.27
C ALA A 17 -52.98 16.51 -19.42
N GLY A 18 -53.12 16.87 -18.14
CA GLY A 18 -54.20 16.47 -17.23
C GLY A 18 -54.04 17.11 -15.84
N TRP A 19 -55.09 17.74 -15.32
CA TRP A 19 -55.10 18.69 -14.20
C TRP A 19 -55.14 18.05 -12.79
N GLY A 20 -54.64 18.79 -11.78
CA GLY A 20 -55.44 19.07 -10.57
C GLY A 20 -55.09 18.39 -9.24
N THR A 21 -54.45 19.18 -8.36
CA THR A 21 -54.68 19.33 -6.89
C THR A 21 -54.24 18.23 -5.91
N GLY A 22 -53.44 18.61 -4.89
CA GLY A 22 -53.24 17.80 -3.67
C GLY A 22 -52.04 18.23 -2.82
N VAL A 23 -52.32 18.94 -1.72
CA VAL A 23 -51.44 19.59 -0.73
C VAL A 23 -50.66 18.64 0.23
N ARG A 24 -49.57 19.17 0.83
CA ARG A 24 -48.79 18.80 2.06
C ARG A 24 -47.55 17.89 1.84
N ALA A 25 -46.40 18.11 2.47
CA ALA A 25 -45.99 19.03 3.54
C ALA A 25 -44.49 19.36 3.42
N ALA A 26 -44.13 20.60 3.77
CA ALA A 26 -42.75 21.01 4.01
C ALA A 26 -42.31 20.50 5.39
N SER A 27 -41.12 19.89 5.46
CA SER A 27 -40.37 19.76 6.71
C SER A 27 -39.05 20.50 6.53
N THR A 28 -38.91 21.56 7.31
CA THR A 28 -37.68 22.31 7.52
C THR A 28 -36.72 21.46 8.35
N SER A 29 -35.53 21.18 7.82
CA SER A 29 -34.38 20.86 8.67
C SER A 29 -33.29 21.89 8.41
N ASP A 30 -33.24 22.83 9.34
CA ASP A 30 -32.15 23.75 9.53
C ASP A 30 -30.92 22.92 9.97
N SER A 31 -29.86 22.93 9.17
CA SER A 31 -28.57 22.39 9.57
C SER A 31 -27.48 23.40 9.21
N THR A 32 -27.37 24.40 10.08
CA THR A 32 -26.17 25.20 10.26
C THR A 32 -25.04 24.29 10.77
N HIS A 33 -24.32 23.67 9.85
CA HIS A 33 -22.99 23.11 10.13
C HIS A 33 -21.97 23.92 9.35
N GLY A 34 -21.40 24.93 10.00
CA GLY A 34 -20.17 25.56 9.51
C GLY A 34 -19.06 24.51 9.36
N PRO A 35 -18.09 24.74 8.47
CA PRO A 35 -17.01 23.79 8.26
C PRO A 35 -16.19 23.70 9.54
N ARG A 36 -16.31 22.57 10.25
CA ARG A 36 -15.34 22.21 11.28
C ARG A 36 -13.99 22.07 10.58
N SER A 37 -13.10 23.00 10.88
CA SER A 37 -11.65 22.81 10.80
C SER A 37 -11.29 21.56 11.62
N SER A 38 -11.29 20.39 10.99
CA SER A 38 -10.54 19.25 11.49
C SER A 38 -9.21 19.24 10.76
N ALA A 39 -8.20 19.87 11.35
CA ALA A 39 -6.85 19.36 11.15
C ALA A 39 -6.96 17.86 11.44
N SER A 40 -6.78 16.98 10.44
CA SER A 40 -6.92 15.55 10.67
C SER A 40 -5.89 15.18 11.73
N ALA A 41 -6.35 14.83 12.93
CA ALA A 41 -5.46 14.44 14.01
C ALA A 41 -4.62 13.28 13.49
N ARG A 42 -3.29 13.40 13.60
CA ARG A 42 -2.36 12.34 13.23
C ARG A 42 -2.80 11.01 13.87
N PRO A 43 -2.67 9.88 13.16
CA PRO A 43 -2.93 8.59 13.77
C PRO A 43 -2.16 8.45 15.09
N ARG A 44 -2.86 7.97 16.13
CA ARG A 44 -2.25 7.75 17.43
C ARG A 44 -1.16 6.68 17.29
N ARG A 45 0.06 7.01 17.73
CA ARG A 45 1.18 6.06 17.84
C ARG A 45 0.87 4.98 18.88
N PHE A 46 1.50 3.81 18.81
CA PHE A 46 1.21 2.70 19.70
C PHE A 46 1.74 2.94 21.11
N GLY A 47 2.91 3.59 21.22
CA GLY A 47 3.57 3.86 22.50
C GLY A 47 4.27 2.62 23.09
N ASP A 48 4.61 1.65 22.24
CA ASP A 48 5.26 0.40 22.62
C ASP A 48 6.18 -0.12 21.49
N GLY A 49 6.63 -1.37 21.60
CA GLY A 49 7.57 -1.98 20.66
C GLY A 49 7.10 -2.03 19.20
N ARG A 50 5.82 -1.74 18.90
CA ARG A 50 5.30 -1.60 17.52
C ARG A 50 5.65 -0.28 16.85
N ASP A 51 6.14 0.73 17.59
CA ASP A 51 6.39 2.06 17.03
C ASP A 51 7.48 2.07 15.94
N TRP A 52 8.25 0.99 15.81
CA TRP A 52 9.12 0.72 14.65
C TRP A 52 8.37 0.96 13.31
N PHE A 53 7.06 0.67 13.27
CA PHE A 53 6.22 0.83 12.10
C PHE A 53 6.20 2.28 11.59
N PHE A 54 6.22 3.25 12.51
CA PHE A 54 6.21 4.67 12.16
C PHE A 54 7.59 5.23 11.83
N ASP A 55 8.66 4.49 12.16
CA ASP A 55 10.04 4.88 11.85
C ASP A 55 10.48 4.32 10.50
N ARG A 56 10.12 3.07 10.20
CA ARG A 56 10.64 2.32 9.03
C ARG A 56 9.88 2.65 7.75
N ARG A 57 8.56 2.85 7.81
CA ARG A 57 7.62 3.45 6.83
C ARG A 57 7.59 2.95 5.37
N PHE A 58 8.71 2.65 4.74
CA PHE A 58 8.81 2.18 3.36
C PHE A 58 9.37 0.76 3.33
N GLY A 59 8.62 -0.20 2.78
CA GLY A 59 8.96 -1.62 2.82
C GLY A 59 8.89 -2.33 1.47
N LEU A 60 9.52 -3.50 1.41
CA LEU A 60 9.46 -4.44 0.30
C LEU A 60 8.36 -5.47 0.53
N PHE A 61 7.43 -5.62 -0.40
CA PHE A 61 6.55 -6.79 -0.45
C PHE A 61 7.13 -7.83 -1.40
N VAL A 62 7.00 -9.11 -1.05
CA VAL A 62 7.40 -10.22 -1.90
C VAL A 62 6.27 -11.24 -2.01
N HIS A 63 5.71 -11.38 -3.22
CA HIS A 63 4.79 -12.46 -3.56
C HIS A 63 5.53 -13.57 -4.30
N TRP A 64 5.78 -14.66 -3.59
CA TRP A 64 6.48 -15.82 -4.13
C TRP A 64 5.84 -17.14 -3.71
N GLY A 65 5.86 -18.12 -4.61
CA GLY A 65 5.20 -19.41 -4.44
C GLY A 65 5.14 -20.18 -5.75
N LEU A 66 4.41 -21.30 -5.76
CA LEU A 66 4.34 -22.20 -6.93
C LEU A 66 3.85 -21.49 -8.20
N TYR A 67 3.01 -20.47 -8.06
CA TYR A 67 2.55 -19.63 -9.18
C TYR A 67 3.66 -18.93 -9.97
N ALA A 68 4.88 -18.82 -9.42
CA ALA A 68 6.03 -18.29 -10.16
C ALA A 68 6.53 -19.26 -11.25
N ILE A 69 6.17 -20.54 -11.20
CA ILE A 69 6.52 -21.57 -12.20
C ILE A 69 5.75 -21.36 -13.52
N PRO A 70 4.40 -21.32 -13.52
CA PRO A 70 3.65 -20.96 -14.74
C PRO A 70 3.85 -19.50 -15.13
N ALA A 71 4.36 -18.65 -14.23
CA ALA A 71 4.77 -17.27 -14.49
C ALA A 71 3.66 -16.41 -15.14
N TRP A 72 2.44 -16.55 -14.64
CA TRP A 72 1.26 -15.86 -15.19
C TRP A 72 0.59 -14.93 -14.19
N HIS A 73 0.20 -15.44 -13.02
CA HIS A 73 -0.45 -14.68 -11.96
C HIS A 73 -0.46 -15.49 -10.65
N GLU A 74 -0.43 -14.86 -9.46
CA GLU A 74 -0.47 -15.59 -8.18
C GLU A 74 -1.78 -16.37 -7.98
N GLN A 75 -2.87 -15.83 -8.52
CA GLN A 75 -4.17 -16.49 -8.62
C GLN A 75 -4.35 -17.41 -9.86
N HIS A 76 -3.27 -17.95 -10.45
CA HIS A 76 -3.35 -18.80 -11.65
C HIS A 76 -4.35 -19.96 -11.51
N GLN A 77 -4.37 -20.66 -10.37
CA GLN A 77 -5.30 -21.76 -10.13
C GLN A 77 -6.75 -21.32 -10.31
N TRP A 78 -7.13 -20.22 -9.65
CA TRP A 78 -8.49 -19.70 -9.67
C TRP A 78 -8.85 -19.06 -11.03
N ARG A 79 -8.01 -18.15 -11.54
CA ARG A 79 -8.28 -17.37 -12.76
C ARG A 79 -8.27 -18.21 -14.03
N ALA A 80 -7.35 -19.16 -14.15
CA ALA A 80 -7.27 -20.07 -15.29
C ALA A 80 -8.08 -21.36 -15.07
N ARG A 81 -8.75 -21.51 -13.92
CA ARG A 81 -9.55 -22.68 -13.54
C ARG A 81 -8.75 -23.99 -13.64
N VAL A 82 -7.49 -23.93 -13.19
CA VAL A 82 -6.62 -25.11 -13.15
C VAL A 82 -7.15 -26.06 -12.08
N PRO A 83 -7.44 -27.33 -12.41
CA PRO A 83 -7.82 -28.32 -11.40
C PRO A 83 -6.76 -28.41 -10.30
N ARG A 84 -7.15 -28.50 -9.02
CA ARG A 84 -6.17 -28.60 -7.91
C ARG A 84 -5.20 -29.74 -8.11
N ALA A 85 -5.69 -30.90 -8.57
CA ALA A 85 -4.88 -32.08 -8.86
C ALA A 85 -3.77 -31.83 -9.91
N GLU A 86 -3.96 -30.86 -10.81
CA GLU A 86 -2.91 -30.43 -11.75
C GLU A 86 -2.01 -29.36 -11.13
N TYR A 87 -2.60 -28.40 -10.40
CA TYR A 87 -1.85 -27.30 -9.78
C TYR A 87 -0.83 -27.80 -8.75
N VAL A 88 -1.21 -28.77 -7.90
CA VAL A 88 -0.33 -29.29 -6.84
C VAL A 88 0.93 -29.96 -7.39
N LYS A 89 0.91 -30.44 -8.65
CA LYS A 89 2.10 -31.02 -9.31
C LYS A 89 3.21 -29.98 -9.54
N LEU A 90 2.90 -28.68 -9.49
CA LEU A 90 3.93 -27.62 -9.54
C LEU A 90 4.94 -27.76 -8.40
N ALA A 91 4.56 -28.36 -7.26
CA ALA A 91 5.48 -28.65 -6.16
C ALA A 91 6.63 -29.60 -6.56
N GLU A 92 6.40 -30.48 -7.55
CA GLU A 92 7.43 -31.39 -8.09
C GLU A 92 8.50 -30.64 -8.91
N GLN A 93 8.20 -29.42 -9.35
CA GLN A 93 9.12 -28.56 -10.12
C GLN A 93 9.79 -27.50 -9.25
N TRP A 94 9.33 -27.31 -8.00
CA TRP A 94 9.85 -26.27 -7.12
C TRP A 94 11.28 -26.57 -6.67
N ASN A 95 12.24 -25.83 -7.24
CA ASN A 95 13.65 -25.95 -6.92
C ASN A 95 14.41 -24.62 -7.14
N PRO A 96 14.14 -23.58 -6.34
CA PRO A 96 14.72 -22.26 -6.54
C PRO A 96 16.21 -22.19 -6.18
N ARG A 97 17.07 -22.62 -7.11
CA ARG A 97 18.52 -22.78 -6.85
C ARG A 97 19.25 -21.46 -6.71
N GLN A 98 18.64 -20.36 -7.13
CA GLN A 98 19.22 -19.02 -7.09
C GLN A 98 18.61 -18.15 -5.99
N PHE A 99 17.74 -18.71 -5.15
CA PHE A 99 17.21 -18.00 -4.00
C PHE A 99 18.33 -17.68 -3.00
N ASP A 100 18.48 -16.38 -2.74
CA ASP A 100 19.43 -15.82 -1.81
C ASP A 100 18.75 -14.62 -1.11
N PRO A 101 18.37 -14.75 0.18
CA PRO A 101 17.69 -13.69 0.90
C PRO A 101 18.59 -12.45 1.06
N ASP A 102 19.92 -12.61 1.11
CA ASP A 102 20.83 -11.47 1.22
C ASP A 102 20.72 -10.57 -0.02
N ARG A 103 20.54 -11.14 -1.23
CA ARG A 103 20.35 -10.34 -2.46
C ARG A 103 19.03 -9.58 -2.48
N TRP A 104 17.97 -10.15 -1.92
CA TRP A 104 16.69 -9.44 -1.79
C TRP A 104 16.83 -8.27 -0.83
N LEU A 105 17.49 -8.48 0.32
CA LEU A 105 17.73 -7.45 1.32
C LEU A 105 18.71 -6.37 0.84
N ASP A 106 19.70 -6.71 0.01
CA ASP A 106 20.59 -5.73 -0.64
C ASP A 106 19.79 -4.79 -1.56
N LEU A 107 18.91 -5.34 -2.43
CA LEU A 107 18.07 -4.52 -3.30
C LEU A 107 17.07 -3.66 -2.51
N MET A 108 16.48 -4.21 -1.45
CA MET A 108 15.61 -3.48 -0.52
C MET A 108 16.34 -2.26 0.06
N HIS A 109 17.56 -2.47 0.58
CA HIS A 109 18.38 -1.42 1.15
C HIS A 109 18.78 -0.36 0.11
N ASP A 110 19.22 -0.78 -1.08
CA ASP A 110 19.55 0.12 -2.19
C ASP A 110 18.37 1.04 -2.57
N ALA A 111 17.14 0.51 -2.52
CA ALA A 111 15.92 1.26 -2.78
C ALA A 111 15.48 2.18 -1.63
N GLY A 112 16.15 2.12 -0.47
CA GLY A 112 15.80 2.89 0.73
C GLY A 112 14.67 2.27 1.57
N MET A 113 14.22 1.07 1.23
CA MET A 113 13.22 0.33 2.01
C MET A 113 13.85 -0.23 3.29
N LYS A 114 13.03 -0.37 4.33
CA LYS A 114 13.50 -0.59 5.72
C LYS A 114 12.91 -1.81 6.40
N TYR A 115 11.98 -2.52 5.77
CA TYR A 115 11.39 -3.77 6.25
C TYR A 115 10.89 -4.61 5.07
N VAL A 116 10.68 -5.91 5.29
CA VAL A 116 10.19 -6.85 4.26
C VAL A 116 8.93 -7.57 4.72
N CYS A 117 7.94 -7.68 3.85
CA CYS A 117 6.76 -8.54 4.01
C CYS A 117 6.78 -9.63 2.95
N VAL A 118 6.67 -10.90 3.34
CA VAL A 118 6.74 -12.04 2.39
C VAL A 118 5.53 -12.94 2.52
N THR A 119 5.03 -13.46 1.40
CA THR A 119 3.99 -14.50 1.38
C THR A 119 4.51 -15.80 2.00
N THR A 120 4.15 -16.08 3.26
CA THR A 120 4.44 -17.39 3.89
C THR A 120 3.56 -18.49 3.29
N LYS A 121 2.28 -18.16 3.07
CA LYS A 121 1.27 -18.96 2.37
C LYS A 121 0.38 -18.01 1.57
N HIS A 122 0.15 -18.28 0.29
CA HIS A 122 -0.85 -17.57 -0.52
C HIS A 122 -2.15 -18.39 -0.61
N HIS A 123 -3.14 -17.92 -1.38
CA HIS A 123 -4.44 -18.60 -1.52
C HIS A 123 -4.34 -20.04 -2.02
N ASP A 124 -3.27 -20.38 -2.77
CA ASP A 124 -3.04 -21.75 -3.25
C ASP A 124 -2.76 -22.76 -2.11
N GLY A 125 -2.48 -22.28 -0.90
CA GLY A 125 -2.21 -23.09 0.29
C GLY A 125 -0.77 -23.61 0.38
N PHE A 126 0.11 -23.28 -0.56
CA PHE A 126 1.51 -23.74 -0.52
C PHE A 126 2.31 -22.96 0.52
N CYS A 127 2.95 -23.68 1.44
CA CYS A 127 3.69 -23.10 2.55
C CYS A 127 5.19 -22.98 2.23
N LEU A 128 5.77 -21.78 2.36
CA LEU A 128 7.21 -21.52 2.18
C LEU A 128 8.09 -21.87 3.38
N TRP A 129 7.55 -22.59 4.37
CA TRP A 129 8.26 -22.96 5.60
C TRP A 129 8.08 -24.43 5.95
N ASP A 130 8.87 -24.94 6.90
CA ASP A 130 8.76 -26.30 7.43
C ASP A 130 7.57 -26.44 8.39
N THR A 131 6.36 -26.51 7.84
CA THR A 131 5.13 -26.72 8.62
C THR A 131 4.87 -28.18 8.89
N ARG A 132 4.37 -28.50 10.09
CA ARG A 132 3.88 -29.85 10.42
C ARG A 132 2.40 -30.04 10.08
N GLN A 133 1.70 -28.97 9.71
CA GLN A 133 0.25 -28.99 9.54
C GLN A 133 -0.20 -29.52 8.17
N THR A 134 0.69 -29.51 7.16
CA THR A 134 0.39 -30.00 5.81
C THR A 134 1.67 -30.47 5.11
N SER A 135 1.56 -31.46 4.22
CA SER A 135 2.67 -31.85 3.34
C SER A 135 2.84 -30.90 2.15
N PHE A 136 1.90 -29.99 1.89
CA PHE A 136 1.96 -29.06 0.76
C PHE A 136 2.83 -27.84 1.10
N ASN A 137 4.14 -28.06 1.20
CA ASN A 137 5.12 -27.09 1.64
C ASN A 137 6.48 -27.27 0.93
N THR A 138 7.36 -26.28 1.05
CA THR A 138 8.70 -26.26 0.43
C THR A 138 9.59 -27.46 0.81
N MET A 139 9.43 -28.05 1.99
CA MET A 139 10.23 -29.19 2.44
C MET A 139 9.91 -30.48 1.68
N ASN A 140 8.70 -30.59 1.12
CA ASN A 140 8.25 -31.75 0.34
C ASN A 140 8.39 -31.54 -1.18
N THR A 141 9.33 -30.71 -1.59
CA THR A 141 9.67 -30.43 -3.00
C THR A 141 11.10 -30.90 -3.30
N PRO A 142 11.59 -30.81 -4.55
CA PRO A 142 13.02 -31.00 -4.83
C PRO A 142 13.94 -30.03 -4.06
N TYR A 143 13.45 -28.86 -3.62
CA TYR A 143 14.27 -27.87 -2.91
C TYR A 143 14.66 -28.29 -1.49
N LYS A 144 13.71 -28.89 -0.73
CA LYS A 144 13.92 -29.42 0.64
C LYS A 144 14.56 -28.45 1.63
N ARG A 145 14.36 -27.16 1.46
CA ARG A 145 14.88 -26.12 2.35
C ARG A 145 13.76 -25.19 2.79
N ASP A 146 13.86 -24.76 4.04
CA ASP A 146 12.98 -23.80 4.66
C ASP A 146 13.34 -22.39 4.17
N ILE A 147 12.53 -21.86 3.27
CA ILE A 147 12.73 -20.55 2.65
C ILE A 147 12.51 -19.44 3.67
N LEU A 148 11.51 -19.60 4.53
CA LEU A 148 11.19 -18.61 5.55
C LEU A 148 12.30 -18.54 6.60
N GLN A 149 12.85 -19.67 7.06
CA GLN A 149 13.99 -19.69 7.98
C GLN A 149 15.20 -18.96 7.39
N MET A 150 15.55 -19.24 6.13
CA MET A 150 16.67 -18.57 5.46
C MET A 150 16.48 -17.05 5.41
N LEU A 151 15.27 -16.57 5.13
CA LEU A 151 14.97 -15.13 5.12
C LEU A 151 14.97 -14.55 6.54
N ALA A 152 14.40 -15.24 7.52
CA ALA A 152 14.38 -14.82 8.93
C ALA A 152 15.79 -14.65 9.48
N ASP A 153 16.67 -15.63 9.26
CA ASP A 153 18.09 -15.57 9.66
C ASP A 153 18.80 -14.36 9.05
N ALA A 154 18.58 -14.10 7.75
CA ALA A 154 19.16 -12.95 7.06
C ALA A 154 18.61 -11.63 7.60
N CYS A 155 17.31 -11.56 7.91
CA CYS A 155 16.68 -10.38 8.50
C CYS A 155 17.23 -10.09 9.90
N HIS A 156 17.31 -11.09 10.79
CA HIS A 156 17.84 -10.91 12.15
C HIS A 156 19.32 -10.54 12.14
N LYS A 157 20.12 -11.14 11.26
CA LYS A 157 21.54 -10.80 11.08
C LYS A 157 21.74 -9.33 10.71
N ARG A 158 20.78 -8.74 9.99
CA ARG A 158 20.85 -7.39 9.41
C ARG A 158 19.96 -6.36 10.13
N ASP A 159 19.32 -6.72 11.24
CA ASP A 159 18.33 -5.87 11.94
C ASP A 159 17.22 -5.35 11.01
N VAL A 160 16.72 -6.21 10.12
CA VAL A 160 15.59 -5.91 9.22
C VAL A 160 14.30 -6.45 9.84
N PRO A 161 13.29 -5.61 10.10
CA PRO A 161 11.96 -6.07 10.48
C PRO A 161 11.35 -7.00 9.43
N LEU A 162 11.00 -8.22 9.85
CA LEU A 162 10.33 -9.23 9.03
C LEU A 162 8.83 -9.24 9.34
N CYS A 163 8.01 -9.01 8.31
CA CYS A 163 6.56 -9.15 8.33
C CYS A 163 6.14 -10.40 7.53
N LEU A 164 5.12 -11.09 8.01
CA LEU A 164 4.63 -12.32 7.40
C LEU A 164 3.27 -12.08 6.79
N TYR A 165 3.15 -12.18 5.47
CA TYR A 165 1.86 -12.33 4.83
C TYR A 165 1.38 -13.76 5.01
N TYR A 166 0.10 -13.92 5.35
CA TYR A 166 -0.53 -15.23 5.48
C TYR A 166 -1.92 -15.22 4.89
N SER A 167 -2.20 -16.21 4.04
CA SER A 167 -3.52 -16.33 3.45
C SER A 167 -4.53 -17.07 4.31
N ILE A 168 -5.66 -16.42 4.64
CA ILE A 168 -6.82 -17.04 5.29
C ILE A 168 -7.62 -17.87 4.28
N ALA A 169 -7.74 -17.39 3.04
CA ALA A 169 -8.30 -18.19 1.96
C ALA A 169 -7.35 -19.36 1.63
N ASP A 170 -7.90 -20.55 1.43
CA ASP A 170 -7.08 -21.74 1.16
C ASP A 170 -7.78 -22.64 0.14
N TRP A 171 -7.23 -22.67 -1.06
CA TRP A 171 -7.74 -23.43 -2.20
C TRP A 171 -7.34 -24.89 -2.15
N ASN A 172 -6.49 -25.30 -1.20
CA ASN A 172 -5.98 -26.67 -1.08
C ASN A 172 -6.52 -27.40 0.16
N HIS A 173 -6.84 -26.70 1.24
CA HIS A 173 -7.25 -27.35 2.49
C HIS A 173 -8.69 -27.93 2.41
N PRO A 174 -8.89 -29.24 2.68
CA PRO A 174 -10.19 -29.91 2.52
C PRO A 174 -11.33 -29.37 3.39
N ASN A 175 -10.98 -28.68 4.50
CA ASN A 175 -11.96 -28.07 5.40
C ASN A 175 -12.27 -26.60 5.09
N TYR A 176 -11.53 -25.96 4.17
CA TYR A 176 -11.84 -24.58 3.78
C TYR A 176 -13.15 -24.54 2.94
N PRO A 177 -14.04 -23.54 3.13
CA PRO A 177 -15.38 -23.54 2.56
C PRO A 177 -15.47 -23.56 1.03
N ASN A 178 -14.59 -22.84 0.32
CA ASN A 178 -14.61 -22.67 -1.14
C ASN A 178 -16.03 -22.55 -1.75
N GLN A 179 -16.74 -21.45 -1.46
CA GLN A 179 -18.17 -21.29 -1.80
C GLN A 179 -18.41 -20.43 -3.06
N GLY A 180 -17.40 -20.26 -3.93
CA GLY A 180 -17.50 -19.42 -5.11
C GLY A 180 -17.62 -17.93 -4.83
N ARG A 181 -17.30 -17.49 -3.61
CA ARG A 181 -17.18 -16.06 -3.26
C ARG A 181 -15.93 -15.47 -3.94
N HIS A 182 -15.78 -14.15 -3.86
CA HIS A 182 -14.52 -13.52 -4.28
C HIS A 182 -13.33 -14.21 -3.61
N HIS A 183 -12.26 -14.50 -4.36
CA HIS A 183 -11.05 -15.16 -3.89
C HIS A 183 -11.22 -16.62 -3.41
N GLU A 184 -12.34 -17.26 -3.71
CA GLU A 184 -12.57 -18.69 -3.44
C GLU A 184 -12.77 -19.47 -4.75
N LEU A 185 -12.40 -20.76 -4.73
CA LEU A 185 -12.79 -21.68 -5.81
C LEU A 185 -14.32 -21.76 -5.93
N GLY A 186 -14.81 -22.15 -7.10
CA GLY A 186 -16.25 -22.20 -7.40
C GLY A 186 -17.06 -23.18 -6.54
N GLY A 187 -16.40 -24.08 -5.83
CA GLY A 187 -16.98 -25.07 -4.94
C GLY A 187 -15.87 -25.88 -4.24
N PRO A 188 -16.19 -26.63 -3.19
CA PRO A 188 -15.31 -27.69 -2.69
C PRO A 188 -15.07 -28.73 -3.80
N GLU A 189 -13.86 -29.29 -3.85
CA GLU A 189 -13.53 -30.34 -4.81
C GLU A 189 -13.91 -31.74 -4.28
N PRO A 190 -13.98 -32.77 -5.16
CA PRO A 190 -14.25 -34.14 -4.72
C PRO A 190 -13.30 -34.60 -3.62
N GLY A 191 -13.86 -34.99 -2.47
CA GLY A 191 -13.10 -35.42 -1.29
C GLY A 191 -12.99 -34.36 -0.19
N ASP A 192 -13.24 -33.09 -0.53
CA ASP A 192 -13.29 -32.02 0.47
C ASP A 192 -14.47 -32.23 1.43
N ARG A 193 -14.25 -31.85 2.69
CA ARG A 193 -15.26 -31.86 3.74
C ARG A 193 -15.20 -30.52 4.47
N PRO A 194 -15.78 -29.45 3.90
CA PRO A 194 -15.78 -28.12 4.51
C PRO A 194 -16.20 -28.17 5.98
N ASP A 195 -15.36 -27.62 6.85
CA ASP A 195 -15.54 -27.58 8.30
C ASP A 195 -14.71 -26.41 8.83
N TRP A 196 -15.39 -25.29 9.08
CA TRP A 196 -14.71 -24.04 9.39
C TRP A 196 -13.91 -24.12 10.70
N ASP A 197 -14.43 -24.81 11.70
CA ASP A 197 -13.78 -24.91 13.01
C ASP A 197 -12.48 -25.72 12.89
N LYS A 198 -12.49 -26.83 12.15
CA LYS A 198 -11.25 -27.58 11.84
C LYS A 198 -10.25 -26.77 11.02
N TYR A 199 -10.73 -25.98 10.07
CA TYR A 199 -9.83 -25.09 9.32
C TYR A 199 -9.21 -24.02 10.22
N LEU A 200 -9.97 -23.46 11.18
CA LEU A 200 -9.44 -22.51 12.15
C LEU A 200 -8.44 -23.17 13.12
N GLU A 201 -8.64 -24.42 13.53
CA GLU A 201 -7.65 -25.18 14.31
C GLU A 201 -6.33 -25.31 13.54
N PHE A 202 -6.40 -25.73 12.27
CA PHE A 202 -5.25 -25.79 11.37
C PHE A 202 -4.55 -24.43 11.23
N LEU A 203 -5.32 -23.37 10.97
CA LEU A 203 -4.79 -22.01 10.80
C LEU A 203 -4.11 -21.53 12.09
N LYS A 204 -4.74 -21.70 13.25
CA LYS A 204 -4.17 -21.30 14.55
C LYS A 204 -2.87 -22.06 14.83
N ALA A 205 -2.79 -23.34 14.47
CA ALA A 205 -1.56 -24.12 14.59
C ALA A 205 -0.44 -23.59 13.67
N GLN A 206 -0.74 -23.25 12.41
CA GLN A 206 0.25 -22.63 11.51
C GLN A 206 0.71 -21.27 12.01
N VAL A 207 -0.20 -20.41 12.48
CA VAL A 207 0.15 -19.10 13.07
C VAL A 207 1.04 -19.27 14.29
N HIS A 208 0.76 -20.26 15.14
CA HIS A 208 1.62 -20.56 16.28
C HIS A 208 3.03 -20.97 15.83
N GLU A 209 3.18 -21.86 14.83
CA GLU A 209 4.49 -22.22 14.26
C GLU A 209 5.24 -20.98 13.76
N LEU A 210 4.58 -20.13 12.97
CA LEU A 210 5.15 -18.91 12.41
C LEU A 210 5.61 -17.93 13.51
N CYS A 211 4.84 -17.80 14.59
CA CYS A 211 5.16 -16.93 15.72
C CYS A 211 6.14 -17.53 16.73
N THR A 212 6.61 -18.78 16.57
CA THR A 212 7.50 -19.42 17.57
C THR A 212 8.80 -19.98 16.99
N ASN A 213 8.84 -20.30 15.69
CA ASN A 213 10.00 -20.96 15.08
C ASN A 213 10.99 -20.01 14.40
N TYR A 214 10.56 -18.81 13.99
CA TYR A 214 11.32 -17.90 13.12
C TYR A 214 11.81 -16.63 13.85
N GLY A 215 12.09 -16.74 15.15
CA GLY A 215 12.56 -15.63 15.99
C GLY A 215 11.57 -14.47 16.09
N GLU A 216 12.08 -13.24 16.18
CA GLU A 216 11.23 -12.04 16.30
C GLU A 216 10.60 -11.67 14.95
N ILE A 217 9.28 -11.53 14.95
CA ILE A 217 8.45 -11.13 13.81
C ILE A 217 7.83 -9.76 14.10
N HIS A 218 7.88 -8.88 13.11
CA HIS A 218 7.50 -7.48 13.23
C HIS A 218 6.12 -7.17 12.66
N GLY A 219 5.54 -8.06 11.85
CA GLY A 219 4.17 -7.89 11.39
C GLY A 219 3.50 -9.17 10.91
N PHE A 220 2.18 -9.16 10.93
CA PHE A 220 1.32 -10.21 10.41
C PHE A 220 0.28 -9.59 9.47
N TRP A 221 0.41 -9.90 8.19
CA TRP A 221 -0.37 -9.30 7.11
C TRP A 221 -1.38 -10.34 6.60
N TRP A 222 -2.63 -10.24 7.06
CA TRP A 222 -3.69 -11.20 6.70
C TRP A 222 -4.25 -10.95 5.32
N ASP A 223 -4.60 -12.03 4.62
CA ASP A 223 -5.31 -11.93 3.34
C ASP A 223 -6.08 -13.20 2.91
N MET A 224 -7.34 -13.21 2.59
CA MET A 224 -8.33 -12.31 3.12
C MET A 224 -9.38 -13.15 3.83
N ASN A 225 -9.97 -12.59 4.87
CA ASN A 225 -11.07 -13.19 5.61
C ASN A 225 -12.37 -13.15 4.79
N VAL A 226 -12.44 -13.90 3.68
CA VAL A 226 -13.63 -13.99 2.81
C VAL A 226 -14.91 -14.35 3.59
N PRO A 227 -14.86 -15.28 4.57
CA PRO A 227 -16.02 -15.58 5.40
C PRO A 227 -16.45 -14.48 6.36
N LYS A 228 -15.63 -13.43 6.56
CA LYS A 228 -15.84 -12.35 7.53
C LYS A 228 -16.02 -12.87 8.96
N HIS A 229 -15.26 -13.91 9.31
CA HIS A 229 -15.30 -14.49 10.64
C HIS A 229 -14.58 -13.59 11.64
N VAL A 230 -15.21 -13.27 12.77
CA VAL A 230 -14.61 -12.44 13.81
C VAL A 230 -14.14 -13.33 14.95
N ASP A 231 -12.83 -13.35 15.19
CA ASP A 231 -12.18 -14.08 16.29
C ASP A 231 -10.92 -13.32 16.77
N PRO A 232 -11.09 -12.34 17.68
CA PRO A 232 -9.98 -11.56 18.22
C PRO A 232 -8.95 -12.40 18.98
N SER A 233 -9.27 -13.65 19.36
CA SER A 233 -8.33 -14.51 20.09
C SER A 233 -7.10 -14.88 19.25
N ILE A 234 -7.21 -14.87 17.91
CA ILE A 234 -6.11 -15.17 16.99
C ILE A 234 -5.07 -14.04 17.02
N ASN A 235 -5.51 -12.79 16.88
CA ASN A 235 -4.62 -11.63 16.98
C ASN A 235 -4.07 -11.47 18.40
N ALA A 236 -4.85 -11.79 19.44
CA ALA A 236 -4.36 -11.83 20.82
C ALA A 236 -3.25 -12.90 21.03
N MET A 237 -3.34 -14.05 20.34
CA MET A 237 -2.26 -15.05 20.35
C MET A 237 -1.00 -14.52 19.69
N ILE A 238 -1.11 -13.91 18.50
CA ILE A 238 0.03 -13.28 17.81
C ILE A 238 0.66 -12.23 18.72
N ARG A 239 -0.14 -11.32 19.29
CA ARG A 239 0.34 -10.26 20.19
C ARG A 239 1.09 -10.80 21.41
N ARG A 240 0.63 -11.92 21.98
CA ARG A 240 1.27 -12.56 23.13
C ARG A 240 2.62 -13.18 22.76
N LEU A 241 2.73 -13.79 21.59
CA LEU A 241 3.94 -14.46 21.13
C LEU A 241 4.95 -13.47 20.52
N GLN A 242 4.46 -12.43 19.85
CA GLN A 242 5.21 -11.46 19.07
C GLN A 242 4.70 -10.05 19.39
N PRO A 243 5.10 -9.46 20.54
CA PRO A 243 4.55 -8.20 21.03
C PRO A 243 4.79 -7.01 20.08
N LYS A 244 5.87 -7.03 19.29
CA LYS A 244 6.19 -6.00 18.29
C LYS A 244 5.42 -6.14 16.96
N ALA A 245 4.67 -7.23 16.77
CA ALA A 245 4.02 -7.51 15.49
C ALA A 245 2.86 -6.55 15.20
N VAL A 246 2.93 -5.71 14.16
CA VAL A 246 1.74 -4.98 13.69
C VAL A 246 0.85 -5.88 12.83
N ILE A 247 -0.47 -5.76 12.98
CA ILE A 247 -1.45 -6.63 12.31
C ILE A 247 -2.39 -5.78 11.46
N ASN A 248 -2.65 -6.17 10.22
CA ASN A 248 -3.56 -5.40 9.34
C ASN A 248 -5.05 -5.64 9.66
N ASN A 249 -5.92 -4.80 9.09
CA ASN A 249 -7.38 -4.85 9.25
C ASN A 249 -8.09 -5.85 8.31
N ARG A 250 -7.38 -6.84 7.76
CA ARG A 250 -7.95 -7.86 6.83
C ARG A 250 -8.23 -9.21 7.49
N GLY A 251 -7.87 -9.34 8.76
CA GLY A 251 -7.92 -10.58 9.52
C GLY A 251 -9.23 -10.78 10.29
N PHE A 252 -9.09 -11.21 11.54
CA PHE A 252 -10.18 -11.67 12.40
C PHE A 252 -10.70 -10.61 13.39
N ASP A 253 -10.14 -9.39 13.36
CA ASP A 253 -10.61 -8.21 14.09
C ASP A 253 -10.19 -6.91 13.35
N GLU A 254 -10.34 -5.77 14.02
CA GLU A 254 -10.06 -4.43 13.47
C GLU A 254 -8.61 -4.19 13.05
N GLY A 255 -7.65 -4.98 13.53
CA GLY A 255 -6.22 -4.80 13.30
C GLY A 255 -5.64 -3.51 13.88
N ASP A 256 -4.33 -3.32 13.71
CA ASP A 256 -3.60 -2.11 14.07
C ASP A 256 -3.67 -1.06 12.94
N PHE A 257 -3.62 -1.47 11.66
CA PHE A 257 -3.53 -0.55 10.52
C PHE A 257 -4.42 -0.90 9.33
N GLY A 258 -4.78 0.12 8.54
CA GLY A 258 -5.54 -0.01 7.29
C GLY A 258 -4.64 -0.27 6.06
N THR A 259 -5.19 -0.93 5.04
CA THR A 259 -4.44 -1.37 3.86
C THR A 259 -5.04 -0.94 2.51
N PRO A 260 -4.95 0.34 2.13
CA PRO A 260 -5.27 0.78 0.77
C PRO A 260 -4.44 -0.02 -0.25
N GLU A 261 -5.10 -0.54 -1.27
CA GLU A 261 -4.46 -1.43 -2.26
C GLU A 261 -4.52 -0.82 -3.65
N ARG A 262 -3.34 -0.73 -4.28
CA ARG A 262 -3.15 -0.16 -5.62
C ARG A 262 -3.85 1.22 -5.71
N ASP A 263 -4.63 1.43 -6.77
CA ASP A 263 -5.50 2.60 -6.94
C ASP A 263 -6.99 2.22 -6.87
N PHE A 264 -7.32 1.09 -6.22
CA PHE A 264 -8.71 0.66 -6.08
C PHE A 264 -9.47 1.44 -5.01
N ASP A 265 -8.77 2.05 -4.06
CA ASP A 265 -9.35 2.88 -3.01
C ASP A 265 -9.26 4.37 -3.38
N SER A 266 -10.28 4.87 -4.09
CA SER A 266 -10.38 6.27 -4.48
C SER A 266 -10.56 7.21 -3.27
N GLY A 267 -11.13 6.71 -2.16
CA GLY A 267 -11.30 7.48 -0.92
C GLY A 267 -9.96 7.73 -0.23
N ALA A 268 -9.14 6.69 -0.08
CA ALA A 268 -7.76 6.80 0.44
C ALA A 268 -6.87 7.65 -0.48
N ALA A 269 -7.11 7.64 -1.79
CA ALA A 269 -6.33 8.42 -2.75
C ALA A 269 -6.52 9.95 -2.57
N GLU A 270 -7.71 10.42 -2.20
CA GLU A 270 -8.04 11.85 -2.09
C GLU A 270 -8.08 12.39 -0.65
N ALA A 271 -7.94 11.52 0.36
CA ALA A 271 -7.95 11.94 1.77
C ALA A 271 -6.81 12.93 2.10
N ALA A 272 -7.07 13.96 2.93
CA ALA A 272 -6.03 14.89 3.37
C ALA A 272 -5.03 14.27 4.38
N GLY A 273 -5.45 13.19 5.04
CA GLY A 273 -4.71 12.40 6.02
C GLY A 273 -5.53 11.16 6.40
N PHE A 274 -4.96 10.29 7.23
CA PHE A 274 -5.60 9.06 7.69
C PHE A 274 -6.03 9.18 9.15
N ASP A 275 -7.14 8.53 9.52
CA ASP A 275 -7.69 8.49 10.88
C ASP A 275 -7.09 7.36 11.74
N ARG A 276 -6.43 6.39 11.10
CA ARG A 276 -5.71 5.29 11.73
C ARG A 276 -4.36 5.04 11.07
N PRO A 277 -3.43 4.32 11.74
CA PRO A 277 -2.20 3.86 11.10
C PRO A 277 -2.54 3.16 9.78
N THR A 278 -1.77 3.43 8.73
CA THR A 278 -2.10 2.99 7.37
C THR A 278 -0.83 2.56 6.66
N GLU A 279 -0.89 1.47 5.91
CA GLU A 279 0.15 1.01 5.01
C GLU A 279 -0.49 0.69 3.65
N ALA A 280 -0.17 1.51 2.65
CA ALA A 280 -0.64 1.24 1.30
C ALA A 280 0.27 0.23 0.60
N CYS A 281 -0.32 -0.74 -0.10
CA CYS A 281 0.44 -1.70 -0.90
C CYS A 281 0.25 -1.46 -2.41
N GLN A 282 1.32 -1.63 -3.18
CA GLN A 282 1.35 -1.51 -4.64
C GLN A 282 2.35 -2.51 -5.23
N SER A 283 2.20 -2.87 -6.49
CA SER A 283 3.19 -3.69 -7.23
C SER A 283 3.90 -2.87 -8.29
N VAL A 284 5.14 -3.22 -8.60
CA VAL A 284 5.82 -2.69 -9.80
C VAL A 284 5.15 -3.18 -11.08
N GLY A 285 4.57 -4.39 -11.04
CA GLY A 285 3.79 -4.99 -12.12
C GLY A 285 2.31 -4.58 -12.06
N MET A 286 1.72 -4.34 -13.23
CA MET A 286 0.33 -3.95 -13.37
C MET A 286 -0.61 -5.13 -13.25
N GLU A 287 -0.27 -6.27 -13.85
CA GLU A 287 -1.21 -7.40 -13.95
C GLU A 287 -1.11 -8.37 -12.79
N SER A 288 0.07 -8.53 -12.15
CA SER A 288 0.25 -9.50 -11.06
C SER A 288 0.99 -8.95 -9.85
N TRP A 289 0.74 -9.57 -8.69
CA TRP A 289 1.61 -9.47 -7.52
C TRP A 289 2.76 -10.48 -7.62
N GLY A 290 2.45 -11.72 -8.00
CA GLY A 290 3.44 -12.77 -8.26
C GLY A 290 4.22 -12.54 -9.55
N TYR A 291 5.19 -13.43 -9.83
CA TYR A 291 5.96 -13.35 -11.07
C TYR A 291 5.09 -13.60 -12.30
N ARG A 292 5.15 -12.65 -13.24
CA ARG A 292 4.62 -12.78 -14.60
C ARG A 292 5.75 -12.62 -15.61
N LYS A 293 5.86 -13.55 -16.57
CA LYS A 293 6.97 -13.57 -17.54
C LYS A 293 6.99 -12.33 -18.45
N ASP A 294 5.83 -11.95 -18.96
CA ASP A 294 5.66 -10.85 -19.92
C ASP A 294 4.95 -9.66 -19.26
N GLU A 295 5.38 -9.27 -18.06
CA GLU A 295 4.70 -8.27 -17.22
C GLU A 295 4.64 -6.87 -17.86
N ASP A 296 3.50 -6.21 -17.65
CA ASP A 296 3.30 -4.78 -17.93
C ASP A 296 3.69 -4.00 -16.66
N TYR A 297 4.68 -3.14 -16.74
CA TYR A 297 5.17 -2.40 -15.58
C TYR A 297 4.57 -1.00 -15.49
N TYR A 298 4.26 -0.57 -14.26
CA TYR A 298 3.91 0.83 -14.03
C TYR A 298 5.10 1.74 -14.36
N THR A 299 4.80 2.94 -14.86
CA THR A 299 5.82 3.97 -15.05
C THR A 299 6.42 4.42 -13.71
N ASP A 300 7.69 4.79 -13.71
CA ASP A 300 8.37 5.37 -12.53
C ASP A 300 7.57 6.54 -11.94
N ARG A 301 7.03 7.40 -12.81
CA ARG A 301 6.17 8.55 -12.43
C ARG A 301 4.99 8.11 -11.56
N HIS A 302 4.30 7.06 -11.97
CA HIS A 302 3.13 6.56 -11.26
C HIS A 302 3.52 6.06 -9.87
N LEU A 303 4.56 5.24 -9.78
CA LEU A 303 5.00 4.65 -8.53
C LEU A 303 5.59 5.68 -7.57
N ILE A 304 6.40 6.63 -8.06
CA ILE A 304 6.92 7.74 -7.26
C ILE A 304 5.78 8.60 -6.70
N ARG A 305 4.78 8.94 -7.52
CA ARG A 305 3.59 9.68 -7.06
C ARG A 305 2.80 8.93 -6.00
N SER A 306 2.66 7.61 -6.17
CA SER A 306 1.95 6.77 -5.20
C SER A 306 2.71 6.72 -3.87
N LEU A 307 4.03 6.50 -3.90
CA LEU A 307 4.92 6.52 -2.73
C LEU A 307 4.84 7.87 -1.98
N ASP A 308 5.06 8.98 -2.70
CA ASP A 308 4.99 10.33 -2.16
C ASP A 308 3.64 10.62 -1.49
N ARG A 309 2.55 10.28 -2.20
CA ARG A 309 1.18 10.47 -1.73
C ARG A 309 0.93 9.85 -0.36
N TYR A 310 1.43 8.65 -0.09
CA TYR A 310 1.21 8.01 1.21
C TYR A 310 2.20 8.48 2.28
N LEU A 311 3.49 8.58 1.95
CA LEU A 311 4.51 9.00 2.91
C LEU A 311 4.32 10.46 3.37
N ALA A 312 3.92 11.39 2.49
CA ALA A 312 3.66 12.77 2.86
C ALA A 312 2.41 12.96 3.76
N ARG A 313 1.55 11.93 3.87
CA ARG A 313 0.33 11.93 4.70
C ARG A 313 0.46 11.06 5.97
N ASP A 314 1.68 10.80 6.42
CA ASP A 314 1.98 10.01 7.63
C ASP A 314 1.49 8.54 7.57
N ALA A 315 1.40 7.99 6.34
CA ALA A 315 1.17 6.56 6.11
C ALA A 315 2.47 5.84 5.70
N ASN A 316 2.43 4.51 5.73
CA ASN A 316 3.47 3.63 5.23
C ASN A 316 3.18 3.21 3.79
N TYR A 317 4.22 2.74 3.11
CA TYR A 317 4.13 2.25 1.74
C TYR A 317 4.89 0.93 1.59
N LEU A 318 4.24 -0.06 0.99
CA LEU A 318 4.75 -1.40 0.80
C LEU A 318 4.75 -1.73 -0.71
N LEU A 319 5.92 -1.73 -1.32
CA LEU A 319 6.07 -1.90 -2.78
C LEU A 319 6.50 -3.32 -3.12
N ASN A 320 5.73 -3.98 -3.97
CA ASN A 320 5.84 -5.40 -4.28
C ASN A 320 6.73 -5.72 -5.48
N VAL A 321 7.43 -6.85 -5.36
CA VAL A 321 8.02 -7.61 -6.47
C VAL A 321 7.57 -9.07 -6.45
N GLY A 322 7.51 -9.70 -7.63
CA GLY A 322 7.28 -11.14 -7.79
C GLY A 322 8.55 -11.84 -8.26
N PRO A 323 9.29 -12.56 -7.40
CA PRO A 323 10.48 -13.31 -7.81
C PRO A 323 10.15 -14.48 -8.74
N THR A 324 11.07 -14.78 -9.66
CA THR A 324 10.94 -15.94 -10.57
C THR A 324 10.92 -17.27 -9.80
N ALA A 325 10.54 -18.36 -10.46
CA ALA A 325 10.61 -19.71 -9.87
C ALA A 325 12.02 -20.12 -9.37
N GLU A 326 13.08 -19.43 -9.83
CA GLU A 326 14.45 -19.67 -9.39
C GLU A 326 14.84 -18.85 -8.15
N GLY A 327 13.98 -17.94 -7.68
CA GLY A 327 14.23 -17.05 -6.54
C GLY A 327 14.89 -15.72 -6.88
N LEU A 328 14.90 -15.34 -8.16
CA LEU A 328 15.47 -14.07 -8.62
C LEU A 328 14.39 -12.99 -8.71
N ILE A 329 14.67 -11.79 -8.21
CA ILE A 329 13.85 -10.62 -8.54
C ILE A 329 14.11 -10.26 -10.02
N PRO A 330 13.08 -10.12 -10.87
CA PRO A 330 13.27 -9.79 -12.28
C PRO A 330 14.09 -8.51 -12.50
N GLY A 331 14.91 -8.49 -13.54
CA GLY A 331 15.83 -7.37 -13.81
C GLY A 331 15.12 -6.02 -13.95
N GLU A 332 13.99 -5.97 -14.64
CA GLU A 332 13.20 -4.73 -14.81
C GLU A 332 12.59 -4.27 -13.48
N ALA A 333 12.01 -5.20 -12.69
CA ALA A 333 11.50 -4.90 -11.36
C ALA A 333 12.60 -4.30 -10.45
N ALA A 334 13.81 -4.89 -10.47
CA ALA A 334 14.95 -4.37 -9.72
C ALA A 334 15.41 -2.99 -10.23
N ALA A 335 15.36 -2.75 -11.54
CA ALA A 335 15.69 -1.45 -12.11
C ALA A 335 14.68 -0.37 -11.70
N ILE A 336 13.37 -0.69 -11.70
CA ILE A 336 12.30 0.19 -11.21
C ILE A 336 12.54 0.55 -9.73
N LEU A 337 12.81 -0.44 -8.87
CA LEU A 337 13.07 -0.18 -7.45
C LEU A 337 14.27 0.75 -7.24
N ARG A 338 15.36 0.59 -8.01
CA ARG A 338 16.52 1.49 -7.93
C ARG A 338 16.20 2.91 -8.39
N ARG A 339 15.39 3.08 -9.44
CA ARG A 339 14.96 4.42 -9.91
C ARG A 339 14.08 5.12 -8.88
N ILE A 340 13.14 4.40 -8.27
CA ILE A 340 12.32 4.90 -7.16
C ILE A 340 13.20 5.24 -5.95
N GLY A 341 14.15 4.37 -5.61
CA GLY A 341 15.14 4.61 -4.55
C GLY A 341 15.96 5.87 -4.78
N GLY A 342 16.41 6.12 -6.02
CA GLY A 342 17.13 7.34 -6.37
C GLY A 342 16.32 8.61 -6.09
N TRP A 343 15.02 8.61 -6.40
CA TRP A 343 14.13 9.70 -6.01
C TRP A 343 13.95 9.78 -4.49
N TYR A 344 13.66 8.65 -3.84
CA TYR A 344 13.42 8.58 -2.39
C TYR A 344 14.63 9.12 -1.60
N HIS A 345 15.85 8.69 -1.92
CA HIS A 345 17.07 9.17 -1.25
C HIS A 345 17.30 10.68 -1.47
N ALA A 346 16.97 11.21 -2.64
CA ALA A 346 17.09 12.65 -2.90
C ALA A 346 16.09 13.48 -2.08
N THR A 347 14.93 12.92 -1.78
CA THR A 347 13.81 13.60 -1.10
C THR A 347 13.55 13.12 0.32
N GLU A 348 14.32 12.16 0.86
CA GLU A 348 14.04 11.46 2.13
C GLU A 348 13.77 12.42 3.30
N GLU A 349 14.50 13.55 3.35
CA GLU A 349 14.34 14.56 4.40
C GLU A 349 12.94 15.20 4.47
N SER A 350 12.15 15.14 3.39
CA SER A 350 10.77 15.62 3.34
C SER A 350 9.74 14.54 3.64
N LEU A 351 10.17 13.30 3.92
CA LEU A 351 9.30 12.14 4.15
C LEU A 351 9.56 11.51 5.51
N VAL A 352 10.79 11.59 6.05
CA VAL A 352 11.18 10.99 7.33
C VAL A 352 11.24 12.06 8.43
N ASN A 353 10.68 11.76 9.62
CA ASN A 353 10.65 12.67 10.77
C ASN A 353 10.03 14.05 10.47
N VAL A 354 8.97 14.06 9.67
CA VAL A 354 8.21 15.25 9.28
C VAL A 354 6.74 15.12 9.69
N GLU A 355 6.03 16.25 9.68
CA GLU A 355 4.58 16.29 9.89
C GLU A 355 3.80 16.65 8.63
N PRO A 356 2.66 15.98 8.33
CA PRO A 356 1.74 16.48 7.32
C PRO A 356 1.30 17.90 7.66
N ALA A 357 1.38 18.78 6.67
CA ALA A 357 1.13 20.21 6.81
C ALA A 357 0.23 20.77 5.70
N SER A 358 -0.43 19.91 4.91
CA SER A 358 -1.24 20.32 3.75
C SER A 358 -2.40 21.27 4.12
N GLY A 359 -2.76 21.36 5.41
CA GLY A 359 -3.70 22.35 5.93
C GLY A 359 -3.21 23.81 5.85
N LEU A 360 -1.89 24.05 5.73
CA LEU A 360 -1.30 25.38 5.60
C LEU A 360 -1.56 26.05 4.24
N THR A 361 -2.08 25.30 3.27
CA THR A 361 -2.41 25.83 1.94
C THR A 361 -3.85 25.47 1.58
N SER A 362 -4.49 26.26 0.73
CA SER A 362 -5.74 25.93 0.04
C SER A 362 -5.50 25.23 -1.30
N ASN A 363 -4.24 25.16 -1.77
CA ASN A 363 -3.88 24.45 -2.99
C ASN A 363 -3.91 22.93 -2.75
N ARG A 364 -4.88 22.24 -3.35
CA ARG A 364 -5.07 20.78 -3.23
C ARG A 364 -4.34 19.98 -4.32
N ASN A 365 -3.53 20.65 -5.17
CA ASN A 365 -2.68 20.00 -6.16
C ASN A 365 -1.27 19.67 -5.64
N VAL A 366 -0.99 20.00 -4.38
CA VAL A 366 0.27 19.68 -3.70
C VAL A 366 -0.02 19.08 -2.33
N LEU A 367 0.93 18.30 -1.83
CA LEU A 367 1.00 17.92 -0.42
C LEU A 367 2.08 18.74 0.26
N LEU A 368 1.89 19.06 1.53
CA LEU A 368 2.91 19.71 2.35
C LEU A 368 3.30 18.80 3.50
N THR A 369 4.60 18.79 3.78
CA THR A 369 5.12 18.28 5.06
C THR A 369 5.99 19.34 5.71
N ARG A 370 6.20 19.25 7.02
CA ARG A 370 6.98 20.23 7.77
C ARG A 370 7.89 19.60 8.81
N ARG A 371 8.96 20.31 9.13
CA ARG A 371 9.82 20.08 10.29
C ARG A 371 10.40 21.41 10.73
N ASP A 372 10.20 21.77 11.99
CA ASP A 372 10.64 23.04 12.56
C ASP A 372 10.22 24.25 11.70
N ARG A 373 11.18 24.98 11.13
CA ARG A 373 10.96 26.14 10.23
C ARG A 373 11.09 25.78 8.75
N THR A 374 11.06 24.50 8.42
CA THR A 374 11.17 23.99 7.06
C THR A 374 9.83 23.45 6.59
N LEU A 375 9.36 23.97 5.46
CA LEU A 375 8.18 23.47 4.76
C LEU A 375 8.62 22.78 3.47
N TYR A 376 8.16 21.57 3.23
CA TYR A 376 8.41 20.83 2.01
C TYR A 376 7.14 20.79 1.17
N VAL A 377 7.26 21.18 -0.10
CA VAL A 377 6.17 21.23 -1.07
C VAL A 377 6.33 20.07 -2.03
N HIS A 378 5.43 19.10 -1.95
CA HIS A 378 5.41 17.91 -2.77
C HIS A 378 4.42 18.09 -3.93
N CYS A 379 4.92 18.15 -5.16
CA CYS A 379 4.11 18.25 -6.37
C CYS A 379 3.58 16.86 -6.76
N ASN A 380 2.77 16.26 -5.88
CA ASN A 380 2.29 14.89 -6.00
C ASN A 380 1.20 14.74 -7.08
N LYS A 381 0.53 15.83 -7.49
CA LYS A 381 -0.29 15.91 -8.70
C LYS A 381 0.50 16.57 -9.81
N ASP A 382 0.16 16.23 -11.05
CA ASP A 382 0.90 16.76 -12.20
C ASP A 382 0.80 18.28 -12.23
N PRO A 383 1.93 18.98 -12.18
CA PRO A 383 1.91 20.42 -12.27
C PRO A 383 1.47 20.81 -13.69
N MET A 384 0.42 21.63 -13.79
CA MET A 384 -0.09 22.14 -15.08
C MET A 384 0.84 23.19 -15.72
N GLY A 385 1.80 23.70 -14.96
CA GLY A 385 2.79 24.70 -15.39
C GLY A 385 3.98 24.71 -14.45
N ASP A 386 4.95 25.60 -14.70
CA ASP A 386 6.21 25.69 -13.96
C ASP A 386 6.11 26.49 -12.64
N GLY A 387 4.90 26.82 -12.20
CA GLY A 387 4.64 27.60 -11.00
C GLY A 387 3.68 26.93 -10.02
N VAL A 388 3.94 27.10 -8.73
CA VAL A 388 3.09 26.59 -7.63
C VAL A 388 2.74 27.73 -6.69
N LYS A 389 1.45 28.02 -6.55
CA LYS A 389 0.92 29.00 -5.59
C LYS A 389 0.54 28.33 -4.28
N LEU A 390 0.91 28.93 -3.15
CA LEU A 390 0.70 28.38 -1.80
C LEU A 390 -0.21 29.27 -0.95
N LYS A 391 -1.35 29.69 -1.49
CA LYS A 391 -2.36 30.46 -0.73
C LYS A 391 -2.76 29.68 0.55
N PRO A 392 -2.93 30.31 1.73
CA PRO A 392 -2.86 31.73 2.00
C PRO A 392 -1.48 32.24 2.45
N ILE A 393 -0.42 31.43 2.35
CA ILE A 393 0.93 31.83 2.79
C ILE A 393 1.35 33.08 2.01
N ASN A 394 1.66 34.16 2.73
CA ASN A 394 2.05 35.46 2.17
C ASN A 394 3.42 35.94 2.68
N VAL A 395 4.21 35.02 3.22
CA VAL A 395 5.56 35.29 3.73
C VAL A 395 6.57 34.63 2.79
N ALA A 396 7.64 35.37 2.46
CA ALA A 396 8.72 34.85 1.64
C ALA A 396 9.62 33.93 2.49
N PRO A 397 10.00 32.73 1.99
CA PRO A 397 11.05 31.95 2.63
C PRO A 397 12.41 32.64 2.46
N LYS A 398 13.38 32.26 3.30
CA LYS A 398 14.79 32.62 3.16
C LYS A 398 15.43 31.93 1.96
N SER A 399 15.05 30.67 1.72
CA SER A 399 15.61 29.85 0.65
C SER A 399 14.52 28.92 0.08
N ALA A 400 14.67 28.57 -1.20
CA ALA A 400 13.90 27.52 -1.84
C ALA A 400 14.83 26.65 -2.68
N VAL A 401 14.81 25.34 -2.45
CA VAL A 401 15.69 24.35 -3.08
C VAL A 401 14.86 23.17 -3.56
N LEU A 402 15.03 22.76 -4.81
CA LEU A 402 14.46 21.52 -5.33
C LEU A 402 15.29 20.35 -4.80
N LEU A 403 14.71 19.48 -3.99
CA LEU A 403 15.44 18.38 -3.36
C LEU A 403 15.92 17.34 -4.37
N ASN A 404 15.20 17.17 -5.47
CA ASN A 404 15.50 16.20 -6.53
C ASN A 404 16.95 16.31 -7.04
N ASP A 405 17.49 17.52 -7.15
CA ASP A 405 18.85 17.76 -7.68
C ASP A 405 19.58 18.94 -7.03
N ARG A 406 19.03 19.49 -5.94
CA ARG A 406 19.57 20.60 -5.15
C ARG A 406 19.66 21.95 -5.88
N ARG A 407 19.02 22.12 -7.05
CA ARG A 407 18.97 23.44 -7.72
C ARG A 407 18.13 24.44 -6.91
N ARG A 408 18.47 25.72 -7.01
CA ARG A 408 17.67 26.80 -6.40
C ARG A 408 16.36 26.98 -7.17
N VAL A 409 15.27 27.18 -6.42
CA VAL A 409 13.95 27.48 -6.98
C VAL A 409 13.66 28.97 -6.79
N LYS A 410 13.15 29.63 -7.82
CA LYS A 410 12.72 31.03 -7.72
C LYS A 410 11.41 31.10 -6.96
N PHE A 411 11.27 32.09 -6.10
CA PHE A 411 10.01 32.37 -5.40
C PHE A 411 9.73 33.88 -5.35
N VAL A 412 8.47 34.23 -5.16
CA VAL A 412 7.99 35.60 -4.99
C VAL A 412 6.76 35.62 -4.07
N VAL A 413 6.56 36.71 -3.35
CA VAL A 413 5.27 37.04 -2.72
C VAL A 413 4.68 38.23 -3.48
N ASP A 414 3.67 37.97 -4.30
CA ASP A 414 3.01 38.98 -5.12
C ASP A 414 1.51 38.66 -5.30
N MET A 415 0.74 39.66 -5.73
CA MET A 415 -0.64 39.46 -6.18
C MET A 415 -0.61 39.07 -7.65
N ALA A 416 -1.00 37.83 -7.98
CA ALA A 416 -1.16 37.44 -9.37
C ALA A 416 -2.50 37.96 -9.92
N PRO A 417 -2.66 38.13 -11.25
CA PRO A 417 -3.94 38.54 -11.84
C PRO A 417 -5.13 37.64 -11.45
N SER A 418 -4.87 36.36 -11.17
CA SER A 418 -5.89 35.42 -10.67
C SER A 418 -6.40 35.72 -9.26
N ASP A 419 -5.67 36.53 -8.48
CA ASP A 419 -6.02 36.90 -7.10
C ASP A 419 -6.75 38.26 -7.01
N HIS A 420 -7.16 38.83 -8.16
CA HIS A 420 -7.80 40.15 -8.22
C HIS A 420 -9.09 40.28 -7.38
N ALA A 421 -9.79 39.18 -7.11
CA ALA A 421 -10.99 39.22 -6.27
C ALA A 421 -10.65 39.45 -4.79
N GLU A 422 -9.52 38.92 -4.32
CA GLU A 422 -9.11 38.99 -2.92
C GLU A 422 -8.16 40.16 -2.66
N GLN A 423 -7.49 40.67 -3.70
CA GLN A 423 -6.51 41.76 -3.62
C GLN A 423 -5.39 41.48 -2.60
N LYS A 424 -5.01 40.21 -2.43
CA LYS A 424 -3.97 39.75 -1.51
C LYS A 424 -2.79 39.14 -2.27
N ALA A 425 -1.58 39.37 -1.77
CA ALA A 425 -0.36 38.76 -2.28
C ALA A 425 -0.10 37.40 -1.61
N TYR A 426 0.38 36.43 -2.39
CA TYR A 426 0.65 35.06 -1.91
C TYR A 426 2.01 34.56 -2.39
N LEU A 427 2.57 33.61 -1.65
CA LEU A 427 3.80 32.93 -2.00
C LEU A 427 3.60 32.07 -3.25
N ARG A 428 4.46 32.27 -4.25
CA ARG A 428 4.54 31.47 -5.47
C ARG A 428 5.95 31.01 -5.73
N LEU A 429 6.09 29.72 -6.01
CA LEU A 429 7.28 29.13 -6.63
C LEU A 429 7.18 29.31 -8.15
N GLN A 430 8.32 29.52 -8.81
CA GLN A 430 8.41 29.82 -10.25
C GLN A 430 9.58 29.05 -10.89
N GLY A 431 9.43 28.74 -12.18
CA GLY A 431 10.49 28.12 -12.98
C GLY A 431 10.83 26.70 -12.54
N LEU A 432 9.84 25.94 -12.05
CA LEU A 432 10.01 24.53 -11.75
C LEU A 432 10.28 23.73 -13.04
N PRO A 433 11.20 22.76 -13.03
CA PRO A 433 11.62 22.03 -14.23
C PRO A 433 10.61 20.92 -14.61
N THR A 434 9.34 21.26 -14.77
CA THR A 434 8.23 20.30 -14.91
C THR A 434 8.33 19.41 -16.13
N ASN A 435 8.81 19.94 -17.26
CA ASN A 435 9.04 19.16 -18.48
C ASN A 435 10.33 18.33 -18.44
N GLU A 436 11.38 18.84 -17.80
CA GLU A 436 12.67 18.14 -17.65
C GLU A 436 12.52 16.93 -16.72
N MET A 437 11.68 17.05 -15.68
CA MET A 437 11.45 16.03 -14.66
C MET A 437 10.02 15.47 -14.71
N ALA A 438 9.45 15.32 -15.92
CA ALA A 438 8.07 14.89 -16.12
C ALA A 438 7.76 13.48 -15.56
N ASN A 439 8.78 12.65 -15.35
CA ASN A 439 8.66 11.29 -14.79
C ASN A 439 8.90 11.22 -13.28
N SER A 440 8.90 12.35 -12.57
CA SER A 440 9.20 12.44 -11.14
C SER A 440 8.18 13.27 -10.38
N VAL A 441 8.26 13.23 -9.04
CA VAL A 441 7.59 14.21 -8.16
C VAL A 441 8.61 15.25 -7.75
N LEU A 442 8.31 16.52 -8.07
CA LEU A 442 9.13 17.65 -7.63
C LEU A 442 8.87 17.93 -6.16
N VAL A 443 9.94 17.95 -5.35
CA VAL A 443 9.85 18.28 -3.93
C VAL A 443 10.69 19.50 -3.64
N VAL A 444 10.05 20.60 -3.22
CA VAL A 444 10.75 21.87 -2.94
C VAL A 444 10.83 22.08 -1.43
N LYS A 445 12.04 22.21 -0.92
CA LYS A 445 12.33 22.63 0.46
C LYS A 445 12.31 24.14 0.56
N LEU A 446 11.53 24.67 1.49
CA LEU A 446 11.42 26.09 1.83
C LEU A 446 11.89 26.29 3.28
N GLU A 447 12.87 27.15 3.50
CA GLU A 447 13.34 27.49 4.85
C GLU A 447 12.85 28.89 5.24
N PHE A 448 12.27 29.02 6.44
CA PHE A 448 11.78 30.29 6.95
C PHE A 448 12.59 30.75 8.17
N ASP A 449 12.67 32.06 8.40
CA ASP A 449 13.30 32.63 9.60
C ASP A 449 12.37 32.66 10.83
N ARG A 450 11.10 32.24 10.67
CA ARG A 450 10.05 32.26 11.69
C ARG A 450 9.36 30.90 11.84
N SER A 451 8.49 30.77 12.85
CA SER A 451 7.67 29.56 13.01
C SER A 451 6.73 29.39 11.81
N LEU A 452 6.46 28.15 11.42
CA LEU A 452 5.49 27.85 10.37
C LEU A 452 4.05 28.14 10.81
N ASP A 453 3.78 28.13 12.11
CA ASP A 453 2.47 28.49 12.66
C ASP A 453 2.16 29.99 12.46
N ASP A 454 3.19 30.83 12.24
CA ASP A 454 3.04 32.26 11.94
C ASP A 454 2.85 32.54 10.44
N LEU A 455 2.82 31.52 9.58
CA LEU A 455 2.70 31.69 8.12
C LEU A 455 1.27 31.90 7.65
N VAL A 456 0.30 31.54 8.50
CA VAL A 456 -1.13 31.73 8.23
C VAL A 456 -1.68 32.55 9.39
N VAL A 457 -1.69 33.87 9.23
CA VAL A 457 -2.38 34.76 10.18
C VAL A 457 -3.88 34.51 9.98
N PRO A 458 -4.64 34.08 11.01
CA PRO A 458 -6.09 34.04 10.92
C PRO A 458 -6.58 35.47 10.61
N ASP A 459 -7.39 35.60 9.56
CA ASP A 459 -8.09 36.85 9.25
C ASP A 459 -8.98 37.28 10.43
#